data_AF-A0A6F9BSB3-F1
#
_entry.id   AF-A0A6F9BSB3-F1
#
_cell.length_a   1.000
_cell.length_b   1.000
_cell.length_c   1.000
_cell.angle_alpha   90.00
_cell.angle_beta   90.00
_cell.angle_gamma   90.00
#
_symmetry.space_group_name_H-M   'P 1'
#
loop_
_entity.id
_entity.type
_entity.pdbx_description
1 polymer ?
#
loop_
_entity_poly.entity_id
_entity_poly.type
_entity_poly.pdbx_seq_one_letter_code
_entity_poly.pdbx_strand_id
1 'polypeptide(L)'
;MDTIYNLLQQHRLDTYYHKFLILGIQDESDFTDGVNGEDLDKMGFSQVEKNRLEKMKDLIQRLRVPQRAMPVQKPMEAFQLRYTYPHCPEPKEITGSLKDRHIENGRELYAMFTPKENLRPALLAARDTARND
;
A
#
# COMPACT_ATOMS: atom_id res chain seq x y z
N MET A 1 -0.84 25.90 -15.64
CA MET A 1 -1.96 24.96 -15.86
C MET A 1 -2.60 24.75 -14.52
N ASP A 2 -3.90 24.98 -14.43
CA ASP A 2 -4.65 25.02 -13.17
C ASP A 2 -4.67 23.62 -12.52
N THR A 3 -4.11 23.50 -11.31
CA THR A 3 -3.94 22.22 -10.60
C THR A 3 -5.29 21.58 -10.30
N ILE A 4 -6.29 22.41 -9.99
CA ILE A 4 -7.67 22.00 -9.75
C ILE A 4 -8.30 21.42 -11.01
N TYR A 5 -8.11 22.06 -12.16
CA TYR A 5 -8.67 21.58 -13.42
C TYR A 5 -8.13 20.19 -13.78
N ASN A 6 -6.82 20.00 -13.61
CA ASN A 6 -6.18 18.69 -13.84
C ASN A 6 -6.73 17.61 -12.91
N LEU A 7 -6.97 17.94 -11.64
CA LEU A 7 -7.51 17.01 -10.66
C LEU A 7 -8.96 16.60 -11.00
N LEU A 8 -9.80 17.57 -11.36
CA LEU A 8 -11.16 17.31 -11.80
C LEU A 8 -11.19 16.46 -13.08
N GLN A 9 -10.29 16.72 -14.01
CA GLN A 9 -10.16 15.96 -15.25
C GLN A 9 -9.82 14.48 -14.98
N GLN A 10 -8.92 14.19 -14.03
CA GLN A 10 -8.59 12.81 -13.63
C GLN A 10 -9.80 12.04 -13.10
N HIS A 11 -10.73 12.73 -12.43
CA HIS A 11 -11.94 12.15 -11.87
C HIS A 11 -13.17 12.28 -12.79
N ARG A 12 -13.00 12.81 -14.02
CA ARG A 12 -14.08 13.07 -14.98
C ARG A 12 -15.17 13.99 -14.40
N LEU A 13 -14.75 15.03 -13.69
CA LEU A 13 -15.57 16.06 -13.06
C LEU A 13 -15.26 17.47 -13.61
N ASP A 14 -14.48 17.55 -14.68
CA ASP A 14 -14.07 18.80 -15.36
C ASP A 14 -15.27 19.65 -15.80
N THR A 15 -16.39 19.01 -16.15
CA THR A 15 -17.66 19.70 -16.47
C THR A 15 -18.18 20.60 -15.35
N TYR A 16 -17.79 20.34 -14.10
CA TYR A 16 -18.22 21.11 -12.92
C TYR A 16 -17.22 22.19 -12.49
N TYR A 17 -16.08 22.31 -13.18
CA TYR A 17 -15.00 23.24 -12.82
C TYR A 17 -15.49 24.70 -12.67
N HIS A 18 -16.30 25.19 -13.62
CA HIS A 18 -16.86 26.55 -13.52
C HIS A 18 -17.82 26.73 -12.35
N LYS A 19 -18.55 25.68 -11.95
CA LYS A 19 -19.45 25.75 -10.79
C LYS A 19 -18.65 25.83 -9.48
N PHE A 20 -17.51 25.14 -9.41
CA PHE A 20 -16.59 25.25 -8.27
C PHE A 20 -15.92 26.64 -8.18
N LEU A 21 -15.58 27.25 -9.32
CA LEU A 21 -15.09 28.64 -9.34
C LEU A 21 -16.13 29.63 -8.82
N ILE A 22 -17.42 29.45 -9.17
CA ILE A 22 -18.52 30.31 -8.69
C ILE A 22 -18.72 30.16 -7.17
N LEU A 23 -18.48 28.97 -6.63
CA LEU A 23 -18.46 28.76 -5.17
C LEU A 23 -17.26 29.41 -4.46
N GLY A 24 -16.29 29.95 -5.21
CA GLY A 24 -15.09 30.56 -4.64
C GLY A 24 -14.01 29.55 -4.26
N ILE A 25 -14.04 28.34 -4.81
CA ILE A 25 -12.99 27.35 -4.60
C ILE A 25 -11.78 27.72 -5.43
N GLN A 26 -10.70 28.12 -4.75
CA GLN A 26 -9.45 28.53 -5.38
C GLN A 26 -8.32 27.53 -5.15
N ASP A 27 -8.41 26.77 -4.05
CA ASP A 27 -7.40 25.78 -3.67
C ASP A 27 -7.99 24.40 -3.36
N GLU A 28 -7.13 23.39 -3.37
CA GLU A 28 -7.44 22.02 -2.95
C GLU A 28 -8.00 21.94 -1.51
N SER A 29 -7.77 22.97 -0.69
CA SER A 29 -8.31 23.10 0.68
C SER A 29 -9.77 23.44 0.71
N ASP A 30 -10.16 24.34 -0.18
CA ASP A 30 -11.53 24.80 -0.25
C ASP A 30 -12.41 23.67 -0.79
N PHE A 31 -11.84 22.71 -1.53
CA PHE A 31 -12.53 21.48 -1.92
C PHE A 31 -12.90 20.59 -0.73
N THR A 32 -12.00 20.42 0.25
CA THR A 32 -12.25 19.51 1.37
C THR A 32 -13.27 20.09 2.34
N ASP A 33 -13.14 21.38 2.67
CA ASP A 33 -13.98 22.04 3.69
C ASP A 33 -15.18 22.80 3.13
N GLY A 34 -15.10 23.30 1.89
CA GLY A 34 -16.09 24.18 1.29
C GLY A 34 -17.18 23.51 0.46
N VAL A 35 -17.07 22.19 0.21
CA VAL A 35 -18.05 21.46 -0.62
C VAL A 35 -18.92 20.55 0.23
N ASN A 36 -20.12 21.01 0.56
CA ASN A 36 -21.13 20.24 1.29
C ASN A 36 -22.08 19.46 0.37
N GLY A 37 -22.71 18.41 0.92
CA GLY A 37 -23.67 17.57 0.19
C GLY A 37 -24.82 18.36 -0.43
N GLU A 38 -25.31 19.39 0.26
CA GLU A 38 -26.38 20.27 -0.22
C GLU A 38 -25.98 21.08 -1.46
N ASP A 39 -24.73 21.53 -1.55
CA ASP A 39 -24.23 22.28 -2.70
C ASP A 39 -24.05 21.36 -3.91
N LEU A 40 -23.66 20.11 -3.66
CA LEU A 40 -23.59 19.07 -4.70
C LEU A 40 -24.98 18.76 -5.27
N ASP A 41 -26.01 18.71 -4.42
CA ASP A 41 -27.39 18.55 -4.86
C ASP A 41 -27.87 19.74 -5.69
N LYS A 42 -27.58 20.98 -5.27
CA LYS A 42 -27.90 22.20 -6.03
C LYS A 42 -27.17 22.28 -7.37
N MET A 43 -25.96 21.73 -7.46
CA MET A 43 -25.19 21.67 -8.71
C MET A 43 -25.64 20.58 -9.68
N GLY A 44 -26.53 19.68 -9.24
CA GLY A 44 -27.05 18.57 -10.04
C GLY A 44 -26.12 17.36 -10.08
N PHE A 45 -25.27 17.16 -9.06
CA PHE A 45 -24.44 15.96 -8.99
C PHE A 45 -25.31 14.71 -8.81
N SER A 46 -25.14 13.74 -9.69
CA SER A 46 -25.65 12.39 -9.48
C SER A 46 -24.91 11.68 -8.36
N GLN A 47 -25.50 10.62 -7.81
CA GLN A 47 -24.87 9.79 -6.77
C GLN A 47 -23.50 9.26 -7.21
N VAL A 48 -23.32 8.95 -8.50
CA VAL A 48 -22.06 8.44 -9.04
C VAL A 48 -21.00 9.53 -9.05
N GLU A 49 -21.36 10.77 -9.38
CA GLU A 49 -20.42 11.90 -9.38
C GLU A 49 -20.06 12.32 -7.96
N LYS A 50 -21.00 12.26 -7.02
CA LYS A 50 -20.69 12.42 -5.58
C LYS A 50 -19.67 11.39 -5.12
N ASN A 51 -19.85 10.13 -5.50
CA ASN A 51 -18.88 9.07 -5.18
C ASN A 51 -17.50 9.30 -5.83
N ARG A 52 -17.43 9.91 -7.03
CA ARG A 52 -16.15 10.27 -7.68
C ARG A 52 -15.47 11.43 -6.96
N LEU A 53 -16.25 12.42 -6.51
CA LEU A 53 -15.76 13.55 -5.76
C LEU A 53 -15.24 13.13 -4.40
N GLU A 54 -15.94 12.23 -3.69
CA GLU A 54 -15.45 11.65 -2.44
C GLU A 54 -14.10 10.93 -2.64
N LYS A 55 -13.95 10.13 -3.70
CA LYS A 55 -12.65 9.53 -4.04
C LYS A 55 -11.55 10.56 -4.33
N MET A 56 -11.91 11.69 -4.91
CA MET A 56 -10.99 12.80 -5.15
C MET A 56 -10.60 13.48 -3.83
N LYS A 57 -11.57 13.77 -2.95
CA LYS A 57 -11.33 14.31 -1.61
C LYS A 57 -10.44 13.39 -0.78
N ASP A 58 -10.68 12.08 -0.82
CA ASP A 58 -9.83 11.07 -0.19
C ASP A 58 -8.39 11.13 -0.70
N LEU A 59 -8.18 11.35 -2.00
CA LEU A 59 -6.84 11.52 -2.58
C LEU A 59 -6.17 12.80 -2.11
N ILE A 60 -6.86 13.94 -2.16
CA ILE A 60 -6.34 15.22 -1.66
C ILE A 60 -5.98 15.09 -0.18
N GLN A 61 -6.84 14.47 0.62
CA GLN A 61 -6.62 14.27 2.04
C GLN A 61 -5.43 13.32 2.30
N ARG A 62 -5.26 12.26 1.51
CA ARG A 62 -4.07 11.38 1.56
C ARG A 62 -2.76 12.08 1.18
N LEU A 63 -2.82 13.06 0.28
CA LEU A 63 -1.67 13.85 -0.15
C LEU A 63 -1.32 14.95 0.85
N ARG A 64 -2.33 15.54 1.50
CA ARG A 64 -2.17 16.66 2.45
C ARG A 64 -1.89 16.22 3.88
N VAL A 65 -2.50 15.11 4.33
CA VAL A 65 -2.13 14.51 5.61
C VAL A 65 -0.69 14.01 5.44
N PRO A 66 0.28 14.41 6.28
CA PRO A 66 1.52 13.67 6.39
C PRO A 66 1.09 12.28 6.81
N GLN A 67 1.11 11.35 5.86
CA GLN A 67 0.63 10.01 6.01
C GLN A 67 1.02 9.44 7.38
N ARG A 68 0.09 9.42 8.33
CA ARG A 68 0.13 8.45 9.45
C ARG A 68 -0.26 7.05 8.98
N ALA A 69 -0.27 6.84 7.67
CA ALA A 69 -0.11 5.55 7.03
C ALA A 69 0.92 5.74 5.93
N MET A 70 2.18 5.98 6.34
CA MET A 70 3.32 5.73 5.46
C MET A 70 3.02 4.38 4.77
N PRO A 71 3.14 4.21 3.44
CA PRO A 71 3.60 2.93 2.98
C PRO A 71 4.95 2.84 3.68
N VAL A 72 5.00 2.09 4.78
CA VAL A 72 6.27 1.60 5.27
C VAL A 72 6.74 0.83 4.05
N GLN A 73 7.61 1.45 3.25
CA GLN A 73 8.56 0.73 2.44
C GLN A 73 9.30 -0.05 3.50
N LYS A 74 8.73 -1.19 3.90
CA LYS A 74 9.37 -2.09 4.83
C LYS A 74 10.64 -2.39 4.08
N PRO A 75 11.82 -2.04 4.63
CA PRO A 75 13.02 -2.59 4.07
C PRO A 75 12.72 -4.06 3.95
N MET A 76 12.84 -4.58 2.74
CA MET A 76 12.84 -6.01 2.51
C MET A 76 14.07 -6.47 3.31
N GLU A 77 13.86 -6.75 4.60
CA GLU A 77 14.91 -7.14 5.52
C GLU A 77 15.30 -8.53 5.08
N ALA A 78 16.21 -8.54 4.12
CA ALA A 78 16.98 -9.70 3.76
C ALA A 78 17.69 -10.09 5.04
N PHE A 79 17.40 -11.28 5.53
CA PHE A 79 18.10 -11.85 6.67
C PHE A 79 18.96 -13.01 6.19
N GLN A 80 20.06 -13.21 6.89
CA GLN A 80 21.00 -14.31 6.69
C GLN A 80 21.11 -15.06 8.01
N LEU A 81 20.60 -16.29 8.04
CA LEU A 81 20.71 -17.18 9.19
C LEU A 81 21.86 -18.15 8.95
N ARG A 82 22.85 -18.15 9.84
CA ARG A 82 23.94 -19.13 9.85
C ARG A 82 23.72 -20.13 10.96
N TYR A 83 23.77 -21.42 10.64
CA TYR A 83 23.54 -22.49 11.61
C TYR A 83 24.47 -23.68 11.38
N THR A 84 24.75 -24.42 12.45
CA THR A 84 25.54 -25.65 12.47
C THR A 84 24.75 -26.72 13.22
N TYR A 85 24.99 -27.99 12.92
CA TYR A 85 24.42 -29.10 13.70
C TYR A 85 25.47 -30.20 13.90
N PRO A 86 25.35 -31.07 14.92
CA PRO A 86 26.44 -31.97 15.31
C PRO A 86 27.02 -32.85 14.18
N HIS A 87 26.19 -33.22 13.19
CA HIS A 87 26.60 -34.03 12.05
C HIS A 87 27.15 -33.23 10.85
N CYS A 88 27.14 -31.89 10.91
CA CYS A 88 27.72 -31.02 9.89
C CYS A 88 28.33 -29.79 10.59
N PRO A 89 29.62 -29.87 10.96
CA PRO A 89 30.31 -28.78 11.64
C PRO A 89 30.54 -27.56 10.72
N GLU A 90 30.38 -27.73 9.41
CA GLU A 90 30.41 -26.64 8.45
C GLU A 90 29.17 -25.74 8.60
N PRO A 91 29.34 -24.42 8.81
CA PRO A 91 28.22 -23.49 8.89
C PRO A 91 27.42 -23.47 7.59
N LYS A 92 26.12 -23.73 7.70
CA LYS A 92 25.16 -23.57 6.61
C LYS A 92 24.47 -22.23 6.71
N GLU A 93 24.05 -21.73 5.56
CA GLU A 93 23.43 -20.43 5.41
C GLU A 93 22.03 -20.55 4.82
N ILE A 94 21.08 -19.81 5.40
CA ILE A 94 19.74 -19.61 4.87
C ILE A 94 19.55 -18.12 4.68
N THR A 95 19.30 -17.72 3.44
CA THR A 95 18.87 -16.36 3.10
C THR A 95 17.37 -16.35 2.86
N GLY A 96 16.69 -15.30 3.31
CA GLY A 96 15.26 -15.16 3.15
C GLY A 96 14.81 -13.71 3.21
N SER A 97 13.58 -13.47 2.77
CA SER A 97 12.93 -12.16 2.82
C SER A 97 11.57 -12.31 3.48
N LEU A 98 11.32 -11.55 4.55
CA LEU A 98 10.01 -11.48 5.18
C LEU A 98 9.15 -10.45 4.45
N LYS A 99 8.26 -10.92 3.57
CA LYS A 99 7.23 -10.07 2.97
C LYS A 99 6.07 -9.91 3.95
N ASP A 100 5.59 -8.68 4.09
CA ASP A 100 4.30 -8.31 4.69
C ASP A 100 4.04 -8.60 6.19
N ARG A 101 5.07 -8.85 7.01
CA ARG A 101 4.86 -8.99 8.47
C ARG A 101 5.26 -7.71 9.20
N HIS A 102 4.43 -7.27 10.15
CA HIS A 102 4.85 -6.28 11.13
C HIS A 102 5.69 -7.02 12.18
N ILE A 103 7.00 -7.05 11.96
CA ILE A 103 7.95 -7.47 12.98
C ILE A 103 8.50 -6.18 13.55
N GLU A 104 8.10 -5.87 14.77
CA GLU A 104 8.62 -4.71 15.47
C GLU A 104 10.11 -4.93 15.74
N ASN A 105 10.90 -3.85 15.66
CA ASN A 105 12.31 -3.90 15.99
C ASN A 105 12.48 -4.39 17.44
N GLY A 106 13.39 -5.34 17.68
CA GLY A 106 13.59 -5.99 18.97
C GLY A 106 12.75 -7.24 19.23
N ARG A 107 11.94 -7.71 18.27
CA ARG A 107 11.25 -9.01 18.36
C ARG A 107 12.20 -10.19 18.12
N GLU A 108 12.01 -11.27 18.85
CA GLU A 108 12.76 -12.52 18.67
C GLU A 108 12.26 -13.32 17.46
N LEU A 109 13.19 -13.85 16.66
CA LEU A 109 12.89 -14.75 15.56
C LEU A 109 13.26 -16.19 15.94
N TYR A 110 12.30 -17.11 15.79
CA TYR A 110 12.52 -18.53 16.03
C TYR A 110 12.67 -19.27 14.70
N ALA A 111 13.76 -20.01 14.55
CA ALA A 111 13.95 -20.95 13.45
C ALA A 111 13.61 -22.37 13.92
N MET A 112 12.65 -23.01 13.25
CA MET A 112 12.29 -24.41 13.51
C MET A 112 12.83 -25.29 12.38
N PHE A 113 13.62 -26.29 12.74
CA PHE A 113 14.18 -27.24 11.79
C PHE A 113 13.36 -28.54 11.80
N THR A 114 12.79 -28.90 10.65
CA THR A 114 12.10 -30.17 10.48
C THR A 114 13.09 -31.22 9.94
N PRO A 115 13.29 -32.37 10.63
CA PRO A 115 14.10 -33.47 10.10
C PRO A 115 13.61 -33.90 8.72
N LYS A 116 14.54 -34.31 7.85
CA LYS A 116 14.22 -34.71 6.46
C LYS A 116 13.19 -35.84 6.41
N GLU A 117 13.25 -36.77 7.37
CA GLU A 117 12.34 -37.91 7.53
C GLU A 117 10.87 -37.48 7.73
N ASN A 118 10.64 -36.28 8.27
CA ASN A 118 9.31 -35.75 8.54
C ASN A 118 8.75 -34.90 7.40
N LEU A 119 9.49 -34.74 6.30
CA LEU A 119 9.03 -34.02 5.12
C LEU A 119 8.18 -34.94 4.23
N ARG A 120 6.94 -34.52 3.94
CA ARG A 120 6.07 -35.25 3.01
C ARG A 120 6.71 -35.28 1.61
N PRO A 121 6.57 -36.36 0.83
CA PRO A 121 7.18 -36.49 -0.50
C PRO A 121 6.89 -35.32 -1.46
N ALA A 122 5.70 -34.72 -1.38
CA ALA A 122 5.31 -33.56 -2.20
C ALA A 122 6.18 -32.30 -1.95
N LEU A 123 6.76 -32.14 -0.75
CA LEU A 123 7.69 -31.06 -0.42
C LEU A 123 9.12 -31.34 -0.88
N LEU A 124 9.50 -32.62 -1.07
CA LEU A 124 10.79 -32.98 -1.64
C LEU A 124 10.85 -32.62 -3.14
N ALA A 125 9.79 -32.95 -3.90
CA ALA A 125 9.74 -32.71 -5.35
C ALA A 125 9.80 -31.21 -5.74
N ALA A 126 9.22 -30.33 -4.91
CA ALA A 126 9.27 -28.87 -5.12
C ALA A 126 10.66 -28.27 -4.87
N ARG A 127 11.55 -28.98 -4.16
CA ARG A 127 12.88 -28.48 -3.81
C ARG A 127 13.91 -28.76 -4.90
N ASP A 128 13.73 -29.84 -5.66
CA ASP A 128 14.63 -30.24 -6.76
C ASP A 128 14.42 -29.40 -8.02
N THR A 129 13.23 -28.82 -8.20
CA THR A 129 12.94 -27.88 -9.30
C THR A 129 13.53 -26.49 -9.07
N ALA A 130 13.67 -26.04 -7.81
CA ALA A 130 14.21 -24.72 -7.48
C ALA A 130 15.75 -24.60 -7.47
N ARG A 131 16.47 -25.69 -7.77
CA ARG A 131 17.96 -25.72 -7.75
C ARG A 131 18.60 -25.77 -9.13
N ASN A 132 17.79 -25.85 -10.20
CA ASN A 132 18.25 -26.02 -11.58
C ASN A 132 18.05 -24.79 -12.49
N ASP A 133 17.72 -23.62 -11.92
CA ASP A 133 17.71 -22.33 -12.62
C ASP A 133 18.78 -21.38 -12.05
#